data_AF-A0A2V6X821-F1
#
_entry.id   AF-A0A2V6X821-F1
#
_cell.length_a   1.000
_cell.length_b   1.000
_cell.length_c   1.000
_cell.angle_alpha   90.00
_cell.angle_beta   90.00
_cell.angle_gamma   90.00
#
_symmetry.space_group_name_H-M   'P 1'
#
loop_
_entity.id
_entity.type
_entity.pdbx_description
1 polymer ?
#
loop_
_entity_poly.entity_id
_entity_poly.type
_entity_poly.pdbx_seq_one_letter_code
_entity_poly.pdbx_strand_id
1 'polypeptide(L)'
;MSPFAASLSDADMADLAAYYAAQRPLPRPATTDRVKVAAGRELARQHLCVSCHRPGLTGHEQVPRLAGQDLTYLVKMLRAFKAQTAGDLDGTMTTAAQPLSEEDIENLAHFMATLPPSP
;
A
#
# COMPACT_ATOMS: atom_id res chain seq x y z
N MET A 1 13.26 5.63 8.28
CA MET A 1 13.03 4.41 9.09
C MET A 1 14.33 3.72 9.48
N SER A 2 15.35 3.66 8.62
CA SER A 2 16.58 2.90 8.88
C SER A 2 17.27 3.15 10.23
N PRO A 3 17.42 4.40 10.73
CA PRO A 3 18.07 4.62 12.03
C PRO A 3 17.30 4.04 13.22
N PHE A 4 15.98 3.96 13.14
CA PHE A 4 15.14 3.42 14.20
C PHE A 4 15.03 1.89 14.14
N ALA A 5 15.16 1.32 12.94
CA ALA A 5 15.07 -0.13 12.73
C ALA A 5 16.40 -0.86 12.96
N ALA A 6 17.53 -0.18 12.75
CA ALA A 6 18.86 -0.81 12.76
C ALA A 6 19.28 -1.47 14.08
N SER A 7 18.69 -1.05 15.20
CA SER A 7 19.01 -1.59 16.53
C SER A 7 17.95 -2.54 17.09
N LEU A 8 16.90 -2.87 16.32
CA LEU A 8 15.87 -3.79 16.77
C LEU A 8 16.36 -5.23 16.66
N SER A 9 16.18 -6.01 17.73
CA SER A 9 16.32 -7.46 17.67
C SER A 9 15.12 -8.12 16.98
N ASP A 10 15.23 -9.40 16.64
CA ASP A 10 14.11 -10.17 16.09
C ASP A 10 12.92 -10.22 17.06
N ALA A 11 13.19 -10.28 18.37
CA ALA A 11 12.16 -10.22 19.40
C ALA A 11 11.46 -8.84 19.41
N ASP A 12 12.21 -7.75 19.34
CA ASP A 12 11.63 -6.40 19.28
C ASP A 12 10.75 -6.22 18.04
N MET A 13 11.19 -6.73 16.89
CA MET A 13 10.41 -6.68 15.65
C MET A 13 9.12 -7.49 15.76
N ALA A 14 9.17 -8.68 16.37
CA ALA A 14 7.99 -9.50 16.61
C ALA A 14 6.99 -8.83 17.57
N ASP A 15 7.47 -8.24 18.65
CA ASP A 15 6.64 -7.54 19.63
C ASP A 15 5.98 -6.29 19.02
N LEU A 16 6.73 -5.50 18.25
CA LEU A 16 6.19 -4.35 17.53
C LEU A 16 5.15 -4.76 16.49
N ALA A 17 5.40 -5.84 15.74
CA ALA A 17 4.44 -6.37 14.77
C ALA A 17 3.13 -6.79 15.46
N ALA A 18 3.22 -7.53 16.57
CA ALA A 18 2.06 -7.91 17.36
C ALA A 18 1.29 -6.69 17.90
N TYR A 19 2.02 -5.68 18.40
CA TYR A 19 1.44 -4.44 18.90
C TYR A 19 0.66 -3.67 17.82
N TYR A 20 1.23 -3.46 16.63
CA TYR A 20 0.54 -2.75 15.55
C TYR A 20 -0.59 -3.57 14.92
N ALA A 21 -0.47 -4.90 14.86
CA ALA A 21 -1.53 -5.78 14.37
C ALA A 21 -2.78 -5.75 15.28
N ALA A 22 -2.60 -5.58 16.59
CA ALA A 22 -3.70 -5.49 17.55
C ALA A 22 -4.44 -4.13 17.53
N GLN A 23 -3.88 -3.12 16.89
CA GLN A 23 -4.50 -1.80 16.83
C GLN A 23 -5.64 -1.75 15.82
N ARG A 24 -6.67 -0.96 16.15
CA ARG A 24 -7.77 -0.67 15.22
C ARG A 24 -7.30 0.35 14.19
N PRO A 25 -7.36 0.06 12.88
CA PRO A 25 -7.03 1.03 11.85
C PRO A 25 -7.99 2.23 11.93
N LEU A 26 -7.44 3.43 12.03
CA LEU A 26 -8.22 4.65 11.99
C LEU A 26 -8.24 5.23 10.56
N PRO A 27 -9.37 5.80 10.11
CA PRO A 27 -9.40 6.58 8.90
C PRO A 27 -8.36 7.71 8.97
N ARG A 28 -7.53 7.83 7.94
CA ARG A 28 -6.68 9.01 7.77
C ARG A 28 -7.40 10.02 6.87
N PRO A 29 -7.55 11.28 7.30
CA PRO A 29 -8.01 12.33 6.40
C PRO A 29 -7.07 12.42 5.20
N ALA A 30 -7.62 12.36 4.00
CA ALA A 30 -6.89 12.56 2.76
C ALA A 30 -7.69 13.51 1.85
N THR A 31 -7.04 14.52 1.30
CA THR A 31 -7.63 15.36 0.25
C THR A 31 -7.52 14.58 -1.06
N THR A 32 -8.63 13.97 -1.47
CA THR A 32 -8.66 13.11 -2.67
C THR A 32 -9.42 13.76 -3.82
N ASP A 33 -8.91 13.61 -5.03
CA ASP A 33 -9.59 14.01 -6.27
C ASP A 33 -10.57 12.92 -6.72
N ARG A 34 -11.85 13.28 -6.90
CA ARG A 34 -12.91 12.33 -7.27
C ARG A 34 -12.71 11.71 -8.67
N VAL A 35 -12.14 12.45 -9.61
CA VAL A 35 -11.85 11.96 -10.96
C VAL A 35 -10.76 10.89 -10.87
N LYS A 36 -9.68 11.18 -10.13
CA LYS A 36 -8.59 10.23 -9.88
C LYS A 36 -9.05 8.99 -9.13
N VAL A 37 -9.94 9.14 -8.14
CA VAL A 37 -10.54 8.00 -7.42
C VAL A 37 -11.33 7.08 -8.35
N ALA A 38 -12.11 7.65 -9.28
CA ALA A 38 -12.87 6.86 -10.25
C ALA A 38 -11.95 6.10 -11.21
N ALA A 39 -10.93 6.77 -11.75
CA ALA A 39 -9.92 6.16 -12.62
C ALA A 39 -9.13 5.07 -11.88
N GLY A 40 -8.68 5.35 -10.65
CA GLY A 40 -7.92 4.42 -9.82
C GLY A 40 -8.69 3.15 -9.47
N ARG A 41 -10.02 3.24 -9.28
CA ARG A 41 -10.87 2.07 -9.07
C ARG A 41 -10.84 1.13 -10.27
N GLU A 42 -10.89 1.67 -11.48
CA GLU A 42 -10.86 0.89 -12.71
C GLU A 42 -9.48 0.29 -12.95
N LEU A 43 -8.42 1.10 -12.79
CA LEU A 43 -7.03 0.64 -12.87
C LEU A 43 -6.73 -0.49 -11.88
N ALA A 44 -7.27 -0.44 -10.66
CA ALA A 44 -7.09 -1.50 -9.67
C ALA A 44 -7.69 -2.84 -10.12
N ARG A 45 -8.70 -2.83 -10.99
CA ARG A 45 -9.25 -4.04 -11.63
C ARG A 45 -8.37 -4.48 -12.80
N GLN A 46 -7.99 -3.54 -13.66
CA GLN A 46 -7.17 -3.80 -14.86
C GLN A 46 -5.80 -4.39 -14.53
N HIS A 47 -5.15 -3.88 -13.48
CA HIS A 47 -3.86 -4.37 -12.98
C HIS A 47 -4.00 -5.49 -11.95
N LEU A 48 -5.21 -6.05 -11.78
CA LEU A 48 -5.49 -7.19 -10.90
C LEU A 48 -5.02 -6.99 -9.45
N CYS A 49 -5.02 -5.76 -8.91
CA CYS A 49 -4.49 -5.50 -7.56
C CYS A 49 -5.19 -6.34 -6.47
N VAL A 50 -6.48 -6.64 -6.68
CA VAL A 50 -7.30 -7.43 -5.76
C VAL A 50 -6.96 -8.93 -5.75
N SER A 51 -6.20 -9.44 -6.72
CA SER A 51 -5.80 -10.85 -6.76
C SER A 51 -4.88 -11.19 -5.58
N CYS A 52 -3.99 -10.27 -5.23
CA CYS A 52 -3.08 -10.40 -4.08
C CYS A 52 -3.62 -9.64 -2.86
N HIS A 53 -4.10 -8.40 -3.02
CA HIS A 53 -4.50 -7.56 -1.88
C HIS A 53 -5.93 -7.81 -1.37
N ARG A 54 -6.61 -8.86 -1.87
CA ARG A 54 -8.01 -9.22 -1.58
C ARG A 54 -9.04 -8.17 -2.05
N PRO A 55 -10.33 -8.56 -2.15
CA PRO A 55 -11.41 -7.59 -2.35
C PRO A 55 -11.39 -6.50 -1.29
N GLY A 56 -11.59 -5.25 -1.70
CA GLY A 56 -11.50 -4.11 -0.79
C GLY A 56 -10.08 -3.72 -0.39
N LEU A 57 -9.04 -4.37 -0.91
CA LEU A 57 -7.63 -4.07 -0.65
C LEU A 57 -7.23 -4.17 0.84
N THR A 58 -7.83 -5.13 1.53
CA THR A 58 -7.62 -5.38 2.96
C THR A 58 -6.29 -6.06 3.26
N GLY A 59 -5.63 -6.65 2.25
CA GLY A 59 -4.43 -7.46 2.45
C GLY A 59 -4.71 -8.79 3.14
N HIS A 60 -3.66 -9.59 3.30
CA HIS A 60 -3.64 -10.85 4.07
C HIS A 60 -2.23 -11.38 4.29
N GLU A 61 -1.98 -12.01 5.43
CA GLU A 61 -0.69 -12.65 5.74
C GLU A 61 0.50 -11.70 5.43
N GLN A 62 1.34 -12.06 4.45
CA GLN A 62 2.51 -11.29 4.01
C GLN A 62 2.13 -10.12 3.06
N VAL A 63 0.91 -10.11 2.52
CA VAL A 63 0.43 -9.09 1.58
C VAL A 63 -0.23 -7.94 2.35
N PRO A 64 0.31 -6.72 2.29
CA PRO A 64 -0.14 -5.62 3.15
C PRO A 64 -1.52 -5.08 2.75
N ARG A 65 -2.21 -4.50 3.75
CA ARG A 65 -3.41 -3.68 3.53
C ARG A 65 -3.05 -2.38 2.81
N LEU A 66 -3.79 -2.06 1.74
CA LEU A 66 -3.68 -0.77 1.04
C LEU A 66 -4.85 0.18 1.36
N ALA A 67 -6.01 -0.38 1.70
CA ALA A 67 -7.23 0.38 1.94
C ALA A 67 -7.08 1.39 3.08
N GLY A 68 -7.28 2.68 2.80
CA GLY A 68 -7.18 3.74 3.81
C GLY A 68 -5.74 4.00 4.29
N GLN A 69 -4.73 3.58 3.52
CA GLN A 69 -3.35 3.98 3.75
C GLN A 69 -3.14 5.46 3.36
N ASP A 70 -2.12 6.08 3.94
CA ASP A 70 -1.71 7.43 3.59
C ASP A 70 -1.44 7.59 2.08
N LEU A 71 -2.04 8.62 1.49
CA LEU A 71 -1.98 8.88 0.05
C LEU A 71 -0.55 9.13 -0.42
N THR A 72 0.20 9.97 0.29
CA THR A 72 1.58 10.30 -0.08
C THR A 72 2.49 9.07 0.04
N TYR A 73 2.25 8.22 1.04
CA TYR A 73 2.96 6.96 1.19
C TYR A 73 2.66 5.98 0.06
N LEU A 74 1.40 5.83 -0.34
CA LEU A 74 1.00 4.97 -1.46
C LEU A 74 1.69 5.38 -2.77
N VAL A 75 1.65 6.68 -3.11
CA VAL A 75 2.36 7.23 -4.27
C VAL A 75 3.85 6.95 -4.18
N LYS A 76 4.46 7.23 -3.02
CA LYS A 76 5.89 6.99 -2.78
C LYS A 76 6.27 5.53 -3.01
N MET A 77 5.52 4.59 -2.45
CA MET A 77 5.86 3.16 -2.55
C MET A 77 5.66 2.62 -3.96
N LEU A 78 4.57 2.99 -4.65
CA LEU A 78 4.35 2.57 -6.04
C LEU A 78 5.46 3.08 -6.97
N ARG A 79 5.88 4.35 -6.81
CA ARG A 79 7.06 4.90 -7.52
C ARG A 79 8.34 4.13 -7.19
N ALA A 80 8.56 3.82 -5.91
CA ALA A 80 9.75 3.13 -5.47
C ALA A 80 9.83 1.68 -5.99
N PHE A 81 8.71 0.96 -6.06
CA PHE A 81 8.64 -0.36 -6.71
C PHE A 81 8.89 -0.27 -8.21
N LYS A 82 8.25 0.68 -8.91
CA LYS A 82 8.49 0.92 -10.34
C LYS A 82 9.96 1.23 -10.63
N ALA A 83 10.60 2.04 -9.80
CA ALA A 83 12.01 2.41 -9.91
C ALA A 83 12.99 1.35 -9.36
N GLN A 84 12.50 0.22 -8.85
CA GLN A 84 13.31 -0.85 -8.23
C GLN A 84 14.20 -0.36 -7.08
N THR A 85 13.71 0.63 -6.32
CA THR A 85 14.42 1.21 -5.16
C THR A 85 13.77 0.84 -3.83
N ALA A 86 12.55 0.31 -3.85
CA ALA A 86 11.93 -0.32 -2.68
C ALA A 86 12.49 -1.72 -2.46
N GLY A 87 12.55 -2.16 -1.21
CA GLY A 87 12.75 -3.57 -0.88
C GLY A 87 11.50 -4.37 -1.27
N ASP A 88 11.71 -5.44 -2.03
CA ASP A 88 10.65 -6.33 -2.50
C ASP A 88 11.17 -7.77 -2.39
N LEU A 89 10.59 -8.55 -1.48
CA LEU A 89 11.15 -9.83 -1.04
C LEU A 89 11.24 -10.85 -2.17
N ASP A 90 10.23 -10.88 -3.04
CA ASP A 90 10.09 -11.83 -4.15
C ASP A 90 9.96 -11.16 -5.53
N GLY A 91 10.00 -9.82 -5.59
CA GLY A 91 9.88 -9.06 -6.84
C GLY A 91 8.44 -8.93 -7.36
N THR A 92 7.44 -9.40 -6.60
CA THR A 92 6.04 -9.39 -7.02
C THR A 92 5.52 -7.97 -7.21
N MET A 93 5.76 -7.08 -6.24
CA MET A 93 5.26 -5.70 -6.33
C MET A 93 6.01 -4.87 -7.35
N THR A 94 7.30 -5.13 -7.54
CA THR A 94 8.12 -4.54 -8.60
C THR A 94 7.53 -4.88 -9.96
N THR A 95 7.21 -6.16 -10.21
CA THR A 95 6.58 -6.63 -11.44
C THR A 95 5.19 -6.02 -11.64
N ALA A 96 4.37 -5.96 -10.58
CA ALA A 96 3.05 -5.35 -10.62
C ALA A 96 3.10 -3.83 -10.91
N ALA A 97 4.14 -3.14 -10.45
CA ALA A 97 4.30 -1.70 -10.63
C ALA A 97 4.95 -1.29 -11.96
N GLN A 98 5.67 -2.19 -12.63
CA GLN A 98 6.33 -1.91 -13.92
C GLN A 98 5.42 -1.27 -14.98
N PRO A 99 4.21 -1.80 -15.26
CA PRO A 99 3.36 -1.26 -16.33
C PRO A 99 2.69 0.08 -15.97
N LEU A 100 2.73 0.52 -14.70
CA LEU A 100 2.03 1.71 -14.25
C LEU A 100 2.68 2.97 -14.78
N SER A 101 1.90 3.89 -15.36
CA SER A 101 2.35 5.26 -15.61
C SER A 101 2.35 6.09 -14.31
N GLU A 102 2.96 7.27 -14.34
CA GLU A 102 2.88 8.21 -13.21
C GLU A 102 1.44 8.62 -12.90
N GLU A 103 0.60 8.76 -13.92
CA GLU A 103 -0.82 9.05 -13.75
C GLU A 103 -1.56 7.87 -13.09
N ASP A 104 -1.26 6.64 -13.48
CA ASP A 104 -1.85 5.44 -12.87
C ASP A 104 -1.50 5.34 -11.39
N ILE A 105 -0.25 5.64 -11.03
CA ILE A 105 0.22 5.64 -9.63
C ILE A 105 -0.60 6.63 -8.80
N GLU A 106 -0.75 7.87 -9.28
CA GLU A 106 -1.54 8.89 -8.59
C GLU A 106 -3.01 8.45 -8.47
N ASN A 107 -3.62 7.97 -9.55
CA ASN A 107 -5.01 7.52 -9.58
C ASN A 107 -5.26 6.36 -8.60
N LEU A 108 -4.41 5.34 -8.63
CA LEU A 108 -4.46 4.19 -7.72
C LEU A 108 -4.33 4.63 -6.27
N ALA A 109 -3.36 5.50 -5.95
CA ALA A 109 -3.15 5.99 -4.59
C ALA A 109 -4.34 6.79 -4.06
N HIS A 110 -4.91 7.67 -4.91
CA HIS A 110 -6.14 8.40 -4.59
C HIS A 110 -7.29 7.44 -4.27
N PHE A 111 -7.50 6.43 -5.11
CA PHE A 111 -8.54 5.42 -4.86
C PHE A 111 -8.31 4.65 -3.56
N MET A 112 -7.11 4.08 -3.37
CA MET A 112 -6.75 3.26 -2.21
C MET A 112 -6.90 4.03 -0.89
N ALA A 113 -6.50 5.30 -0.86
CA ALA A 113 -6.61 6.17 0.31
C ALA A 113 -8.07 6.44 0.74
N THR A 114 -9.03 6.40 -0.20
CA THR A 114 -10.46 6.60 0.13
C THR A 114 -11.15 5.37 0.71
N LEU A 115 -10.53 4.19 0.61
CA LEU A 115 -11.16 2.95 1.07
C LEU A 115 -11.22 2.91 2.61
N PRO A 116 -12.29 2.34 3.19
CA PRO A 116 -12.37 2.18 4.62
C PRO A 116 -11.23 1.27 5.11
N PRO A 117 -10.49 1.66 6.14
CA PRO A 117 -9.42 0.84 6.68
C PRO A 117 -10.04 -0.29 7.50
N SER A 118 -10.49 -1.34 6.80
CA SER A 118 -11.06 -2.53 7.43
C SER A 118 -9.91 -3.39 7.99
N PRO A 119 -10.09 -4.01 9.17
CA PRO A 119 -9.15 -4.99 9.71
C PRO A 119 -9.05 -6.23 8.83
#